data_AF-A0A3M1TWG8-F1
#
_entry.id   AF-A0A3M1TWG8-F1
#
_cell.length_a   1.000
_cell.length_b   1.000
_cell.length_c   1.000
_cell.angle_alpha   90.00
_cell.angle_beta   90.00
_cell.angle_gamma   90.00
#
_symmetry.space_group_name_H-M   'P 1'
#
loop_
_entity.id
_entity.type
_entity.pdbx_description
1 polymer ?
#
loop_
_entity_poly.entity_id
_entity_poly.type
_entity_poly.pdbx_seq_one_letter_code
_entity_poly.pdbx_strand_id
1 'polypeptide(L)'
;MDKQKYLDDLKEIKDMMERSSRFISLSGLSGVFAGLFALLGAWLAYTTIYTGQEYFGFRQAELSRENLLLLLLIAGGTLLLSIGAGIFFTTRKARRQGLKLWDYQTKRLLINLFIPLAAGGILCLMLLLRGYVGLLAPLTLIFYGLALVNASKYTYTEIRSLGIAEIVLGLLATHFIGFGLLFWALGFGVLHIVYGILMQIKYGS
;
A
#
# COMPACT_ATOMS: atom_id res chain seq x y z
N MET A 1 11.67 -43.51 -22.14
CA MET A 1 11.28 -42.11 -21.86
C MET A 1 12.44 -41.45 -21.14
N ASP A 2 12.88 -40.31 -21.63
CA ASP A 2 14.03 -39.59 -21.09
C ASP A 2 13.70 -39.01 -19.71
N LYS A 3 14.48 -39.37 -18.68
CA LYS A 3 14.21 -39.01 -17.27
C LYS A 3 14.24 -37.49 -17.07
N GLN A 4 15.02 -36.80 -17.90
CA GLN A 4 15.10 -35.33 -17.93
C GLN A 4 13.76 -34.71 -18.36
N LYS A 5 13.17 -35.23 -19.44
CA LYS A 5 11.88 -34.78 -19.98
C LYS A 5 10.76 -34.93 -18.95
N TYR A 6 10.77 -36.01 -18.17
CA TYR A 6 9.78 -36.23 -17.11
C TYR A 6 9.88 -35.20 -15.96
N LEU A 7 11.10 -34.79 -15.60
CA LEU A 7 11.31 -33.75 -14.59
C LEU A 7 10.90 -32.37 -15.10
N ASP A 8 11.14 -32.09 -16.38
CA ASP A 8 10.72 -30.84 -17.03
C ASP A 8 9.19 -30.77 -17.14
N ASP A 9 8.52 -31.86 -17.55
CA ASP A 9 7.06 -31.95 -17.60
C ASP A 9 6.44 -31.76 -16.20
N LEU A 10 7.01 -32.36 -15.16
CA LEU A 10 6.58 -32.14 -13.76
C LEU A 10 6.73 -30.68 -13.31
N LYS A 11 7.80 -30.02 -13.76
CA LYS A 11 8.07 -28.61 -13.47
C LYS A 11 7.08 -27.70 -14.20
N GLU A 12 6.75 -28.02 -15.46
CA GLU A 12 5.72 -27.33 -16.23
C GLU A 12 4.33 -27.51 -15.61
N ILE A 13 3.94 -28.73 -15.25
CA ILE A 13 2.66 -29.01 -14.57
C ILE A 13 2.58 -28.23 -13.26
N LYS A 14 3.68 -28.18 -12.48
CA LYS A 14 3.74 -27.41 -11.25
C LYS A 14 3.62 -25.91 -11.50
N ASP A 15 4.32 -25.35 -12.49
CA ASP A 15 4.23 -23.92 -12.83
C ASP A 15 2.82 -23.57 -13.38
N MET A 16 2.19 -24.49 -14.12
CA MET A 16 0.81 -24.35 -14.60
C MET A 16 -0.19 -24.40 -13.43
N MET A 17 -0.02 -25.33 -12.50
CA MET A 17 -0.81 -25.40 -11.27
C MET A 17 -0.64 -24.15 -10.42
N GLU A 18 0.59 -23.68 -10.20
CA GLU A 18 0.86 -22.46 -9.43
C GLU A 18 0.26 -21.22 -10.10
N ARG A 19 0.23 -21.13 -11.43
CA ARG A 19 -0.46 -20.06 -12.16
C ARG A 19 -1.99 -20.18 -12.09
N SER A 20 -2.52 -21.39 -11.96
CA SER A 20 -3.97 -21.66 -11.84
C SER A 20 -4.50 -21.49 -10.42
N SER A 21 -3.66 -21.71 -9.39
CA SER A 21 -3.98 -21.47 -7.98
C SER A 21 -3.90 -19.97 -7.70
N ARG A 22 -4.86 -19.23 -8.24
CA ARG A 22 -5.12 -17.87 -7.81
C ARG A 22 -5.47 -17.93 -6.33
N PHE A 23 -5.05 -16.89 -5.61
CA PHE A 23 -5.60 -16.40 -4.34
C PHE A 23 -4.75 -16.65 -3.09
N ILE A 24 -3.87 -15.68 -2.86
CA ILE A 24 -3.63 -15.23 -1.49
C ILE A 24 -4.91 -14.57 -1.00
N SER A 25 -5.51 -15.16 0.02
CA SER A 25 -6.69 -14.64 0.69
C SER A 25 -6.29 -13.50 1.64
N LEU A 26 -6.05 -12.29 1.11
CA LEU A 26 -5.90 -11.10 1.96
C LEU A 26 -7.19 -10.89 2.77
N SER A 27 -7.03 -10.47 4.01
CA SER A 27 -8.16 -10.16 4.88
C SER A 27 -8.72 -8.77 4.57
N GLY A 28 -10.04 -8.67 4.35
CA GLY A 28 -10.69 -7.36 4.17
C GLY A 28 -10.54 -6.46 5.39
N LEU A 29 -10.54 -7.06 6.60
CA LEU A 29 -10.25 -6.34 7.85
C LEU A 29 -8.89 -5.64 7.84
N SER A 30 -7.88 -6.19 7.15
CA SER A 30 -6.59 -5.51 7.01
C SER A 30 -6.73 -4.15 6.32
N GLY A 31 -7.56 -4.07 5.28
CA GLY A 31 -7.84 -2.82 4.57
C GLY A 31 -8.57 -1.81 5.44
N VAL A 32 -9.58 -2.26 6.19
CA VAL A 32 -10.34 -1.39 7.11
C VAL A 32 -9.42 -0.77 8.17
N PHE A 33 -8.61 -1.58 8.85
CA PHE A 33 -7.71 -1.07 9.89
C PHE A 33 -6.60 -0.19 9.31
N ALA A 34 -6.02 -0.55 8.15
CA ALA A 34 -5.07 0.32 7.47
C ALA A 34 -5.67 1.70 7.18
N GLY A 35 -6.92 1.75 6.71
CA GLY A 35 -7.59 3.02 6.46
C GLY A 35 -7.92 3.82 7.72
N LEU A 36 -8.31 3.15 8.82
CA LEU A 36 -8.50 3.82 10.11
C LEU A 36 -7.19 4.43 10.64
N PHE A 37 -6.08 3.70 10.53
CA PHE A 37 -4.76 4.22 10.94
C PHE A 37 -4.31 5.37 10.05
N ALA A 38 -4.57 5.30 8.74
CA ALA A 38 -4.29 6.41 7.84
C ALA A 38 -5.10 7.66 8.20
N LEU A 39 -6.40 7.54 8.45
CA LEU A 39 -7.21 8.69 8.87
C LEU A 39 -6.73 9.30 10.19
N LEU A 40 -6.36 8.45 11.16
CA LEU A 40 -5.78 8.91 12.42
C LEU A 40 -4.43 9.61 12.20
N GLY A 41 -3.56 9.04 11.36
CA GLY A 41 -2.27 9.62 11.01
C GLY A 41 -2.41 10.96 10.29
N ALA A 42 -3.38 11.08 9.37
CA ALA A 42 -3.69 12.34 8.69
C ALA A 42 -4.22 13.39 9.66
N TRP A 43 -5.09 13.01 10.59
CA TRP A 43 -5.60 13.90 11.62
C TRP A 43 -4.48 14.39 12.55
N LEU A 44 -3.61 13.49 13.02
CA LEU A 44 -2.45 13.84 13.84
C LEU A 44 -1.51 14.78 13.08
N ALA A 45 -1.20 14.48 11.81
CA ALA A 45 -0.37 15.35 10.99
C ALA A 45 -1.00 16.74 10.83
N TYR A 46 -2.31 16.80 10.60
CA TYR A 46 -3.03 18.07 10.46
C TYR A 46 -2.93 18.94 11.71
N THR A 47 -3.21 18.38 12.89
CA THR A 47 -3.29 19.13 14.16
C THR A 47 -1.94 19.47 14.79
N THR A 48 -0.86 18.82 14.34
CA THR A 48 0.48 19.03 14.90
C THR A 48 1.40 19.79 13.95
N ILE A 49 1.28 19.57 12.64
CA ILE A 49 2.19 20.11 11.65
C ILE A 49 1.50 21.18 10.80
N TYR A 50 0.31 20.92 10.27
CA TYR A 50 -0.33 21.80 9.30
C TYR A 50 -1.14 22.95 9.92
N THR A 51 -1.52 22.86 11.19
CA THR A 51 -2.16 23.96 11.91
C THR A 51 -1.19 25.14 12.08
N GLY A 52 -1.49 26.25 11.40
CA GLY A 52 -0.76 27.52 11.52
C GLY A 52 0.42 27.70 10.56
N GLN A 53 0.57 26.83 9.55
CA GLN A 53 1.69 26.88 8.59
C GLN A 53 1.19 26.78 7.13
N GLU A 54 1.73 27.59 6.23
CA GLU A 54 1.42 27.54 4.78
C GLU A 54 2.25 26.46 4.07
N TYR A 55 2.02 25.18 4.37
CA TYR A 55 2.64 24.07 3.62
C TYR A 55 1.94 23.75 2.27
N PHE A 56 1.16 24.69 1.74
CA PHE A 56 0.13 24.46 0.72
C PHE A 56 0.59 24.62 -0.74
N GLY A 57 1.89 24.47 -1.04
CA GLY A 57 2.39 24.71 -2.40
C GLY A 57 3.66 23.95 -2.79
N PHE A 58 4.12 24.19 -4.02
CA PHE A 58 5.38 23.66 -4.58
C PHE A 58 6.64 24.31 -3.99
N ARG A 59 6.50 25.26 -3.07
CA ARG A 59 7.62 25.98 -2.47
C ARG A 59 8.35 25.06 -1.49
N GLN A 60 9.66 25.27 -1.36
CA GLN A 60 10.41 24.66 -0.29
C GLN A 60 9.83 25.13 1.04
N ALA A 61 9.42 24.16 1.84
CA ALA A 61 8.94 24.41 3.18
C ALA A 61 10.12 24.40 4.14
N GLU A 62 10.26 25.46 4.94
CA GLU A 62 11.18 25.45 6.08
C GLU A 62 10.57 24.57 7.19
N LEU A 63 10.79 23.26 7.11
CA LEU A 63 10.43 22.37 8.20
C LEU A 63 11.44 22.53 9.33
N SER A 64 10.95 22.93 10.51
CA SER A 64 11.73 22.77 11.73
C SER A 64 12.12 21.30 11.91
N ARG A 65 13.28 21.06 12.51
CA ARG A 65 13.76 19.70 12.82
C ARG A 65 12.73 18.91 13.63
N GLU A 66 12.01 19.60 14.52
CA GLU A 66 10.95 19.01 15.35
C GLU A 66 9.76 18.56 14.51
N ASN A 67 9.25 19.40 13.60
CA ASN A 67 8.14 19.05 12.70
C ASN A 67 8.51 17.91 11.76
N LEU A 68 9.75 17.89 11.26
CA LEU A 68 10.26 16.80 10.43
C LEU A 68 10.28 15.47 11.18
N LEU A 69 10.82 15.46 12.41
CA LEU A 69 10.86 14.26 13.24
C LEU A 69 9.44 13.78 13.58
N LEU A 70 8.53 14.70 13.91
CA LEU A 70 7.15 14.37 14.23
C LEU A 70 6.40 13.79 13.01
N LEU A 71 6.60 14.36 11.82
CA LEU A 71 6.03 13.83 10.58
C LEU A 71 6.53 12.41 10.29
N LEU A 72 7.83 12.17 10.46
CA LEU A 72 8.43 10.84 10.28
C LEU A 72 7.91 9.83 11.31
N LEU A 73 7.70 10.25 12.57
CA LEU A 73 7.12 9.41 13.61
C LEU A 73 5.66 9.04 13.30
N ILE A 74 4.84 10.01 12.87
CA ILE A 74 3.44 9.75 12.47
C ILE A 74 3.39 8.83 11.26
N ALA A 75 4.17 9.12 10.22
CA ALA A 75 4.21 8.30 9.00
C ALA A 75 4.71 6.87 9.30
N GLY A 76 5.81 6.75 10.05
CA GLY A 76 6.38 5.47 10.47
C GLY A 76 5.43 4.67 11.35
N GLY A 77 4.80 5.31 12.34
CA GLY A 77 3.80 4.67 13.22
C GLY A 77 2.58 4.18 12.44
N THR A 78 2.05 5.01 11.53
CA THR A 78 0.91 4.66 10.67
C THR A 78 1.24 3.45 9.79
N LEU A 79 2.43 3.45 9.17
CA LEU A 79 2.90 2.35 8.33
C LEU A 79 3.07 1.05 9.15
N LEU A 80 3.73 1.13 10.31
CA LEU A 80 3.96 -0.03 11.17
C LEU A 80 2.66 -0.65 11.68
N LEU A 81 1.70 0.17 12.12
CA LEU A 81 0.38 -0.30 12.55
C LEU A 81 -0.39 -0.95 11.40
N SER A 82 -0.34 -0.35 10.21
CA SER A 82 -1.03 -0.86 9.01
C SER A 82 -0.43 -2.19 8.55
N ILE A 83 0.90 -2.31 8.49
CA ILE A 83 1.59 -3.57 8.18
C ILE A 83 1.29 -4.63 9.23
N GLY A 84 1.35 -4.26 10.52
CA GLY A 84 1.04 -5.15 11.64
C GLY A 84 -0.37 -5.73 11.56
N ALA A 85 -1.38 -4.89 11.33
CA ALA A 85 -2.75 -5.34 11.10
C ALA A 85 -2.89 -6.18 9.83
N GLY A 86 -2.20 -5.80 8.75
CA GLY A 86 -2.09 -6.58 7.51
C GLY A 86 -1.67 -8.02 7.76
N ILE A 87 -0.53 -8.20 8.43
CA ILE A 87 0.04 -9.50 8.76
C ILE A 87 -0.87 -10.26 9.72
N PHE A 88 -1.36 -9.61 10.78
CA PHE A 88 -2.19 -10.26 11.80
C PHE A 88 -3.49 -10.83 11.23
N PHE A 89 -4.30 -10.00 10.55
CA PHE A 89 -5.59 -10.43 10.04
C PHE A 89 -5.46 -11.42 8.87
N THR A 90 -4.48 -11.22 7.99
CA THR A 90 -4.21 -12.16 6.89
C THR A 90 -3.73 -13.51 7.43
N THR A 91 -2.86 -13.51 8.45
CA THR A 91 -2.41 -14.75 9.12
C THR A 91 -3.56 -15.49 9.79
N ARG A 92 -4.42 -14.76 10.51
CA ARG A 92 -5.60 -15.33 11.16
C ARG A 92 -6.56 -15.96 10.15
N LYS A 93 -6.81 -15.29 9.02
CA LYS A 93 -7.68 -15.78 7.95
C LYS A 93 -7.09 -17.04 7.28
N ALA A 94 -5.82 -16.99 6.89
CA ALA A 94 -5.15 -18.13 6.27
C ALA A 94 -5.15 -19.37 7.17
N ARG A 95 -4.90 -19.20 8.47
CA ARG A 95 -4.97 -20.30 9.45
C ARG A 95 -6.36 -20.92 9.55
N ARG A 96 -7.42 -20.09 9.56
CA ARG A 96 -8.81 -20.58 9.56
C ARG A 96 -9.17 -21.37 8.30
N GLN A 97 -8.54 -21.03 7.18
CA GLN A 97 -8.77 -21.67 5.88
C GLN A 97 -7.79 -22.82 5.59
N GLY A 98 -6.88 -23.16 6.52
CA GLY A 98 -5.87 -24.21 6.31
C GLY A 98 -4.84 -23.88 5.20
N LEU A 99 -4.71 -22.60 4.82
CA LEU A 99 -3.83 -22.15 3.74
C LEU A 99 -2.42 -21.85 4.26
N LYS A 100 -1.40 -22.17 3.45
CA LYS A 100 -0.02 -21.75 3.71
C LYS A 100 0.15 -20.27 3.40
N LEU A 101 0.69 -19.51 4.36
CA LEU A 101 0.95 -18.07 4.20
C LEU A 101 2.17 -17.77 3.33
N TRP A 102 3.15 -18.67 3.33
CA TRP A 102 4.45 -18.43 2.70
C TRP A 102 4.71 -19.45 1.60
N ASP A 103 4.22 -19.14 0.41
CA ASP A 103 4.43 -19.93 -0.79
C ASP A 103 5.10 -19.10 -1.90
N TYR A 104 5.20 -19.69 -3.08
CA TYR A 104 5.80 -19.03 -4.24
C TYR A 104 5.00 -17.81 -4.72
N GLN A 105 3.67 -17.85 -4.63
CA GLN A 105 2.80 -16.73 -5.00
C GLN A 105 2.96 -15.56 -4.02
N THR A 106 3.05 -15.82 -2.71
CA THR A 106 3.32 -14.78 -1.71
C THR A 106 4.64 -14.08 -1.98
N LYS A 107 5.69 -14.82 -2.32
CA LYS A 107 6.98 -14.21 -2.69
C LYS A 107 6.87 -13.33 -3.93
N ARG A 108 6.22 -13.82 -4.99
CA ARG A 108 6.01 -13.04 -6.22
C ARG A 108 5.18 -11.78 -5.96
N LEU A 109 4.11 -11.87 -5.17
CA LEU A 109 3.30 -10.73 -4.77
C LEU A 109 4.16 -9.69 -4.04
N LEU A 110 4.90 -10.11 -3.01
CA LEU A 110 5.71 -9.20 -2.19
C LEU A 110 6.80 -8.52 -3.01
N ILE A 111 7.50 -9.24 -3.89
CA ILE A 111 8.53 -8.64 -4.76
C ILE A 111 7.91 -7.60 -5.69
N ASN A 112 6.78 -7.91 -6.33
CA ASN A 112 6.13 -6.99 -7.27
C ASN A 112 5.49 -5.78 -6.56
N LEU A 113 5.07 -5.94 -5.31
CA LEU A 113 4.64 -4.85 -4.45
C LEU A 113 5.82 -3.97 -4.02
N PHE A 114 6.94 -4.58 -3.61
CA PHE A 114 8.08 -3.85 -3.06
C PHE A 114 8.82 -3.01 -4.09
N ILE A 115 8.89 -3.44 -5.36
CA ILE A 115 9.65 -2.73 -6.39
C ILE A 115 9.17 -1.26 -6.54
N PRO A 116 7.88 -0.97 -6.83
CA PRO A 116 7.42 0.41 -6.91
C PRO A 116 7.41 1.11 -5.55
N LEU A 117 7.07 0.40 -4.47
CA LEU A 117 6.98 0.98 -3.13
C LEU A 117 8.35 1.47 -2.63
N ALA A 118 9.41 0.68 -2.83
CA ALA A 118 10.77 1.05 -2.44
C ALA A 118 11.29 2.22 -3.30
N ALA A 119 11.06 2.18 -4.62
CA ALA A 119 11.45 3.27 -5.51
C ALA A 119 10.77 4.60 -5.11
N GLY A 120 9.46 4.56 -4.87
CA GLY A 120 8.68 5.71 -4.42
C GLY A 120 9.07 6.20 -3.03
N GLY A 121 9.30 5.30 -2.08
CA GLY A 121 9.74 5.63 -0.72
C GLY A 121 11.11 6.31 -0.70
N ILE A 122 12.08 5.78 -1.45
CA ILE A 122 13.41 6.39 -1.60
C ILE A 122 13.29 7.78 -2.25
N LEU A 123 12.50 7.92 -3.31
CA LEU A 123 12.27 9.21 -3.95
C LEU A 123 11.64 10.22 -2.99
N CYS A 124 10.62 9.81 -2.23
CA CYS A 124 9.98 10.65 -1.22
C CYS A 124 10.97 11.10 -0.15
N LEU A 125 11.85 10.21 0.34
CA LEU A 125 12.90 10.59 1.29
C LEU A 125 13.88 11.60 0.70
N MET A 126 14.32 11.42 -0.55
CA MET A 126 15.20 12.38 -1.24
C MET A 126 14.56 13.75 -1.39
N LEU A 127 13.27 13.80 -1.72
CA LEU A 127 12.50 15.05 -1.84
C LEU A 127 12.26 15.73 -0.49
N LEU A 128 11.96 14.95 0.54
CA LEU A 128 11.82 15.43 1.91
C LEU A 128 13.11 16.09 2.40
N LEU A 129 14.28 15.46 2.18
CA LEU A 129 15.59 16.02 2.52
C LEU A 129 15.93 17.31 1.74
N ARG A 130 15.27 17.56 0.61
CA ARG A 130 15.41 18.77 -0.21
C ARG A 130 14.30 19.81 0.05
N GLY A 131 13.42 19.56 1.02
CA GLY A 131 12.34 20.48 1.43
C GLY A 131 11.08 20.43 0.55
N TYR A 132 10.96 19.48 -0.39
CA TYR A 132 9.81 19.36 -1.28
C TYR A 132 8.67 18.52 -0.67
N VAL A 133 8.12 19.00 0.45
CA VAL A 133 7.14 18.25 1.25
C VAL A 133 5.78 18.10 0.56
N GLY A 134 5.36 19.11 -0.22
CA GLY A 134 4.07 19.07 -0.94
C GLY A 134 3.94 17.90 -1.92
N LEU A 135 5.05 17.35 -2.41
CA LEU A 135 5.05 16.23 -3.35
C LEU A 135 4.94 14.85 -2.67
N LEU A 136 5.08 14.76 -1.35
CA LEU A 136 5.12 13.46 -0.67
C LEU A 136 3.76 12.77 -0.69
N ALA A 137 2.69 13.52 -0.42
CA ALA A 137 1.32 13.00 -0.47
C ALA A 137 0.97 12.43 -1.87
N PRO A 138 1.09 13.18 -2.98
CA PRO A 138 0.79 12.63 -4.31
C PRO A 138 1.70 11.48 -4.71
N LEU A 139 3.01 11.56 -4.44
CA LEU A 139 3.95 10.50 -4.86
C LEU A 139 3.73 9.21 -4.07
N THR A 140 3.43 9.27 -2.77
CA THR A 140 3.10 8.07 -2.00
C THR A 140 1.85 7.39 -2.54
N LEU A 141 0.79 8.14 -2.90
CA LEU A 141 -0.41 7.60 -3.57
C LEU A 141 -0.08 6.93 -4.91
N ILE A 142 0.67 7.62 -5.78
CA ILE A 142 1.03 7.11 -7.12
C ILE A 142 1.86 5.82 -7.01
N PHE A 143 2.94 5.84 -6.24
CA PHE A 143 3.84 4.67 -6.15
C PHE A 143 3.19 3.50 -5.41
N TYR A 144 2.35 3.78 -4.41
CA TYR A 144 1.54 2.74 -3.78
C TYR A 144 0.52 2.15 -4.77
N GLY A 145 -0.19 2.98 -5.53
CA GLY A 145 -1.12 2.52 -6.54
C GLY A 145 -0.44 1.68 -7.62
N LEU A 146 0.76 2.08 -8.07
CA LEU A 146 1.59 1.27 -8.98
C LEU A 146 2.02 -0.06 -8.34
N ALA A 147 2.39 -0.05 -7.05
CA ALA A 147 2.69 -1.26 -6.29
C ALA A 147 1.49 -2.22 -6.28
N LEU A 148 0.29 -1.72 -6.01
CA LEU A 148 -0.94 -2.51 -6.04
C LEU A 148 -1.26 -3.06 -7.42
N VAL A 149 -1.18 -2.23 -8.47
CA VAL A 149 -1.42 -2.69 -9.85
C VAL A 149 -0.42 -3.79 -10.23
N ASN A 150 0.85 -3.66 -9.85
CA ASN A 150 1.86 -4.68 -10.14
C ASN A 150 1.63 -5.98 -9.33
N ALA A 151 1.29 -5.84 -8.05
CA ALA A 151 0.98 -6.97 -7.16
C ALA A 151 -0.32 -7.70 -7.53
N SER A 152 -1.30 -6.99 -8.11
CA SER A 152 -2.64 -7.50 -8.41
C SER A 152 -2.67 -8.75 -9.30
N LYS A 153 -1.60 -9.00 -10.07
CA LYS A 153 -1.45 -10.21 -10.91
C LYS A 153 -1.38 -11.50 -10.09
N TYR A 154 -1.05 -11.40 -8.80
CA TYR A 154 -0.80 -12.53 -7.88
C TYR A 154 -1.86 -12.63 -6.78
N THR A 155 -2.95 -11.85 -6.86
CA THR A 155 -3.99 -11.77 -5.82
C THR A 155 -5.35 -11.39 -6.42
N TYR A 156 -6.30 -10.97 -5.57
CA TYR A 156 -7.64 -10.55 -5.96
C TYR A 156 -7.59 -9.40 -6.96
N THR A 157 -8.42 -9.50 -8.00
CA THR A 157 -8.45 -8.52 -9.10
C THR A 157 -8.90 -7.14 -8.62
N GLU A 158 -9.68 -7.09 -7.52
CA GLU A 158 -10.14 -5.88 -6.85
C GLU A 158 -8.98 -4.99 -6.36
N ILE A 159 -7.81 -5.57 -6.06
CA ILE A 159 -6.59 -4.82 -5.71
C ILE A 159 -6.15 -3.92 -6.87
N ARG A 160 -6.37 -4.37 -8.11
CA ARG A 160 -6.05 -3.58 -9.30
C ARG A 160 -6.92 -2.32 -9.36
N SER A 161 -8.21 -2.43 -9.05
CA SER A 161 -9.13 -1.29 -9.05
C SER A 161 -8.75 -0.27 -7.98
N LEU A 162 -8.40 -0.72 -6.78
CA LEU A 162 -7.86 0.16 -5.73
C LEU A 162 -6.58 0.84 -6.21
N GLY A 163 -5.64 0.08 -6.77
CA GLY A 163 -4.38 0.64 -7.27
C GLY A 163 -4.57 1.70 -8.37
N ILE A 164 -5.52 1.51 -9.28
CA ILE A 164 -5.85 2.51 -10.31
C ILE A 164 -6.47 3.75 -9.67
N ALA A 165 -7.37 3.59 -8.69
CA ALA A 165 -7.96 4.72 -7.98
C ALA A 165 -6.89 5.55 -7.25
N GLU A 166 -5.94 4.90 -6.58
CA GLU A 166 -4.80 5.56 -5.91
C GLU A 166 -3.90 6.33 -6.90
N ILE A 167 -3.62 5.75 -8.08
CA ILE A 167 -2.85 6.43 -9.13
C ILE A 167 -3.58 7.69 -9.60
N VAL A 168 -4.87 7.59 -9.93
CA VAL A 168 -5.68 8.73 -10.38
C VAL A 168 -5.72 9.80 -9.30
N LEU A 169 -5.93 9.39 -8.05
CA LEU A 169 -5.99 10.30 -6.91
C LEU A 169 -4.66 11.02 -6.67
N GLY A 170 -3.54 10.30 -6.77
CA GLY A 170 -2.22 10.89 -6.64
C GLY A 170 -1.84 11.84 -7.79
N LEU A 171 -2.29 11.56 -9.01
CA LEU A 171 -2.16 12.48 -10.15
C LEU A 171 -2.97 13.76 -9.93
N LEU A 172 -4.21 13.64 -9.44
CA LEU A 172 -5.03 14.79 -9.06
C LEU A 172 -4.39 15.59 -7.92
N ALA A 173 -3.86 14.91 -6.90
CA ALA A 173 -3.16 15.53 -5.78
C ALA A 173 -1.88 16.27 -6.23
N THR A 174 -1.23 15.81 -7.30
CA THR A 174 -0.08 16.51 -7.90
C THR A 174 -0.49 17.83 -8.53
N HIS A 175 -1.68 17.88 -9.14
CA HIS A 175 -2.22 19.12 -9.68
C HIS A 175 -2.68 20.07 -8.56
N PHE A 176 -3.27 19.53 -7.50
CA PHE A 176 -3.82 20.26 -6.36
C PHE A 176 -2.97 20.08 -5.10
N ILE A 177 -1.68 20.42 -5.14
CA ILE A 177 -0.72 20.16 -4.04
C ILE A 177 -1.18 20.69 -2.68
N GLY A 178 -1.84 21.86 -2.64
CA GLY A 178 -2.38 22.42 -1.40
C GLY A 178 -3.39 21.52 -0.68
N PHE A 179 -3.98 20.54 -1.37
CA PHE A 179 -4.90 19.58 -0.79
C PHE A 179 -4.27 18.20 -0.59
N GLY A 180 -2.93 18.08 -0.65
CA GLY A 180 -2.22 16.80 -0.61
C GLY A 180 -2.63 15.91 0.56
N LEU A 181 -2.73 16.44 1.78
CA LEU A 181 -3.14 15.67 2.96
C LEU A 181 -4.59 15.16 2.86
N LEU A 182 -5.50 15.94 2.25
CA LEU A 182 -6.89 15.52 2.03
C LEU A 182 -6.96 14.38 1.01
N PHE A 183 -6.25 14.50 -0.11
CA PHE A 183 -6.14 13.42 -1.09
C PHE A 183 -5.51 12.17 -0.48
N TRP A 184 -4.48 12.34 0.34
CA TRP A 184 -3.82 11.24 1.04
C TRP A 184 -4.77 10.52 2.01
N ALA A 185 -5.54 11.27 2.79
CA ALA A 185 -6.56 10.73 3.69
C ALA A 185 -7.71 10.04 2.92
N LEU A 186 -8.08 10.56 1.74
CA LEU A 186 -9.09 9.93 0.90
C LEU A 186 -8.58 8.59 0.34
N GLY A 187 -7.36 8.52 -0.18
CA GLY A 187 -6.77 7.29 -0.73
C GLY A 187 -6.47 6.26 0.35
N PHE A 188 -5.45 6.55 1.17
CA PHE A 188 -5.01 5.62 2.21
C PHE A 188 -6.03 5.39 3.31
N GLY A 189 -6.97 6.31 3.53
CA GLY A 189 -8.04 6.19 4.51
C GLY A 189 -9.33 5.64 3.93
N VAL A 190 -10.08 6.50 3.25
CA VAL A 190 -11.46 6.19 2.81
C VAL A 190 -11.50 5.05 1.79
N LEU A 191 -10.68 5.10 0.72
CA LEU A 191 -10.68 4.05 -0.30
C LEU A 191 -10.29 2.70 0.30
N HIS A 192 -9.33 2.67 1.22
CA HIS A 192 -8.93 1.44 1.91
C HIS A 192 -10.03 0.87 2.82
N ILE A 193 -10.79 1.72 3.52
CA ILE A 193 -11.95 1.27 4.31
C ILE A 193 -13.01 0.67 3.40
N VAL A 194 -13.39 1.38 2.32
CA VAL A 194 -14.39 0.91 1.36
C VAL A 194 -13.95 -0.40 0.73
N TYR A 195 -12.71 -0.47 0.24
CA TYR A 195 -12.13 -1.69 -0.31
C TYR A 195 -12.12 -2.83 0.71
N GLY A 196 -11.69 -2.57 1.94
CA GLY A 196 -11.64 -3.56 3.02
C GLY A 196 -13.02 -4.14 3.35
N ILE A 197 -14.05 -3.29 3.41
CA ILE A 197 -15.44 -3.71 3.61
C ILE A 197 -15.91 -4.59 2.44
N LEU A 198 -15.69 -4.16 1.19
CA LEU A 198 -16.08 -4.93 0.00
C LEU A 198 -15.41 -6.31 -0.02
N MET A 199 -14.12 -6.38 0.32
CA MET A 199 -13.38 -7.63 0.43
C MET A 199 -13.88 -8.52 1.57
N GLN A 200 -14.25 -7.93 2.70
CA GLN A 200 -14.77 -8.67 3.84
C GLN A 200 -16.17 -9.25 3.54
N ILE A 201 -17.03 -8.51 2.82
CA ILE A 201 -18.34 -9.02 2.41
C ILE A 201 -18.18 -10.15 1.38
N LYS A 202 -17.30 -9.96 0.38
CA LYS A 202 -17.15 -10.91 -0.73
C LYS A 202 -16.36 -12.17 -0.38
N TYR A 203 -15.39 -12.06 0.53
CA TYR A 203 -14.41 -13.12 0.84
C TYR A 203 -14.24 -13.38 2.34
N GLY A 204 -15.10 -12.82 3.19
CA GLY A 204 -15.08 -13.01 4.63
C GLY A 204 -15.62 -14.38 5.02
N SER A 205 -14.78 -15.40 4.92
CA SER A 205 -14.98 -16.72 5.53
C SER A 205 -13.80 -17.01 6.45
#